data_AF-A0A7W4CIU7-F1
#
_entry.id   AF-A0A7W4CIU7-F1
#
_cell.length_a   1.000
_cell.length_b   1.000
_cell.length_c   1.000
_cell.angle_alpha   90.00
_cell.angle_beta   90.00
_cell.angle_gamma   90.00
#
_symmetry.space_group_name_H-M   'P 1'
#
loop_
_entity.id
_entity.type
_entity.pdbx_description
1 polymer ?
#
loop_
_entity_poly.entity_id
_entity_poly.type
_entity_poly.pdbx_seq_one_letter_code
_entity_poly.pdbx_strand_id
1 'polypeptide(L)'
;MIELMRLTVRDPQTGFRMLQARPWGPGDRWALVFATAAASAVLSWMGAALMSGPEGGAGVLGMLTASPISMASVQVVSAAFGAYLLAEVGRIFGGTGKFADALLAVGWIEAIMVALQTIQLAVTLILPPLGALVGIATLLLAAYLMVALTMAVHGFRNALMVVMGILGTIMLTSFLLSILAATLGVLPGAPT
;
A
#
# COMPACT_ATOMS: atom_id res chain seq x y z
N MET A 1 -14.81 -7.97 11.26
CA MET A 1 -13.68 -7.27 10.59
C MET A 1 -12.41 -7.35 11.44
N ILE A 2 -12.43 -6.85 12.68
CA ILE A 2 -11.27 -6.89 13.60
C ILE A 2 -10.74 -8.30 13.82
N GLU A 3 -11.61 -9.28 14.02
CA GLU A 3 -11.21 -10.68 14.22
C GLU A 3 -10.54 -11.30 12.98
N LEU A 4 -11.03 -10.95 11.79
CA LEU A 4 -10.42 -11.32 10.50
C LEU A 4 -9.04 -10.67 10.34
N MET A 5 -8.89 -9.38 10.69
CA MET A 5 -7.60 -8.69 10.66
C MET A 5 -6.59 -9.35 11.60
N ARG A 6 -7.01 -9.65 12.83
CA ARG A 6 -6.19 -10.36 13.83
C ARG A 6 -5.80 -11.75 13.35
N LEU A 7 -6.72 -12.46 12.68
CA LEU A 7 -6.43 -13.74 12.05
C LEU A 7 -5.43 -13.57 10.92
N THR A 8 -5.58 -12.60 10.02
CA THR A 8 -4.62 -12.36 8.92
C THR A 8 -3.22 -12.03 9.44
N VAL A 9 -3.10 -11.30 10.55
CA VAL A 9 -1.78 -11.00 11.13
C VAL A 9 -1.11 -12.26 11.71
N ARG A 10 -1.88 -13.20 12.26
CA ARG A 10 -1.35 -14.45 12.85
C ARG A 10 -1.17 -15.57 11.84
N ASP A 11 -2.13 -15.73 10.95
CA ASP A 11 -2.20 -16.70 9.87
C ASP A 11 -2.74 -16.01 8.60
N PRO A 12 -1.85 -15.35 7.83
CA PRO A 12 -2.23 -14.62 6.63
C PRO A 12 -2.84 -15.50 5.55
N GLN A 13 -2.43 -16.78 5.46
CA GLN A 13 -2.96 -17.70 4.46
C GLN A 13 -4.40 -18.10 4.77
N THR A 14 -4.70 -18.43 6.03
CA THR A 14 -6.06 -18.77 6.44
C THR A 14 -6.95 -17.52 6.45
N GLY A 15 -6.45 -16.38 6.92
CA GLY A 15 -7.17 -15.12 6.87
C GLY A 15 -7.56 -14.72 5.45
N PHE A 16 -6.65 -14.87 4.48
CA PHE A 16 -6.93 -14.58 3.08
C PHE A 16 -7.92 -15.56 2.44
N ARG A 17 -7.81 -16.86 2.73
CA ARG A 17 -8.80 -17.85 2.26
C ARG A 17 -10.21 -17.56 2.79
N MET A 18 -10.33 -17.19 4.06
CA MET A 18 -11.62 -16.78 4.64
C MET A 18 -12.15 -15.49 4.02
N LEU A 19 -11.25 -14.56 3.68
CA LEU A 19 -11.62 -13.35 2.94
C LEU A 19 -12.13 -13.72 1.55
N GLN A 20 -11.42 -14.54 0.79
CA GLN A 20 -11.80 -15.00 -0.56
C GLN A 20 -13.12 -15.79 -0.58
N ALA A 21 -13.43 -16.54 0.48
CA ALA A 21 -14.65 -17.34 0.58
C ALA A 21 -15.94 -16.50 0.66
N ARG A 22 -15.83 -15.18 0.87
CA ARG A 22 -17.00 -14.29 0.82
C ARG A 22 -17.45 -14.07 -0.63
N PRO A 23 -18.76 -13.90 -0.86
CA PRO A 23 -19.30 -13.63 -2.19
C PRO A 23 -18.98 -12.20 -2.61
N TRP A 24 -17.76 -11.97 -3.12
CA TRP A 24 -17.37 -10.67 -3.68
C TRP A 24 -17.86 -10.54 -5.11
N GLY A 25 -18.66 -9.52 -5.39
CA GLY A 25 -18.86 -9.05 -6.74
C GLY A 25 -17.55 -8.46 -7.32
N PRO A 26 -17.41 -8.38 -8.66
CA PRO A 26 -16.27 -7.70 -9.28
C PRO A 26 -16.14 -6.23 -8.86
N GLY A 27 -17.27 -5.55 -8.63
CA GLY A 27 -17.31 -4.16 -8.16
C GLY A 27 -16.87 -4.00 -6.70
N ASP A 28 -17.17 -4.96 -5.84
CA ASP A 28 -16.89 -4.87 -4.40
C ASP A 28 -15.39 -4.88 -4.08
N ARG A 29 -14.61 -5.60 -4.90
CA ARG A 29 -13.15 -5.67 -4.76
C ARG A 29 -12.49 -4.34 -5.11
N TRP A 30 -12.96 -3.68 -6.16
CA TRP A 30 -12.55 -2.33 -6.50
C TRP A 30 -13.02 -1.33 -5.45
N ALA A 31 -14.26 -1.43 -4.99
CA ALA A 31 -14.78 -0.57 -3.93
C ALA A 31 -13.95 -0.67 -2.65
N LEU A 32 -13.47 -1.87 -2.29
CA LEU A 32 -12.56 -2.05 -1.17
C LEU A 32 -11.26 -1.27 -1.36
N VAL A 33 -10.56 -1.48 -2.48
CA VAL A 33 -9.29 -0.76 -2.77
C VAL A 33 -9.50 0.75 -2.84
N PHE A 34 -10.55 1.21 -3.52
CA PHE A 34 -10.88 2.63 -3.59
C PHE A 34 -11.13 3.21 -2.20
N ALA A 35 -11.93 2.54 -1.37
CA ALA A 35 -12.24 3.01 -0.02
C ALA A 35 -11.00 3.02 0.88
N THR A 36 -10.17 1.98 0.83
CA THR A 36 -8.98 1.85 1.68
C THR A 36 -7.87 2.78 1.25
N ALA A 37 -7.58 2.88 -0.04
CA ALA A 37 -6.58 3.80 -0.55
C ALA A 37 -6.98 5.25 -0.33
N ALA A 38 -8.25 5.62 -0.59
CA ALA A 38 -8.74 6.97 -0.32
C ALA A 38 -8.70 7.30 1.18
N ALA A 39 -9.10 6.36 2.06
CA ALA A 39 -9.02 6.56 3.50
C ALA A 39 -7.56 6.73 3.97
N SER A 40 -6.63 5.90 3.47
CA SER A 40 -5.19 5.99 3.76
C SER A 40 -4.61 7.34 3.37
N ALA A 41 -4.98 7.84 2.19
CA ALA A 41 -4.54 9.13 1.71
C ALA A 41 -5.07 10.30 2.54
N VAL A 42 -6.35 10.27 2.90
CA VAL A 42 -6.96 11.28 3.77
C VAL A 42 -6.28 11.31 5.14
N LEU A 43 -6.06 10.14 5.75
CA LEU A 43 -5.34 10.05 7.03
C LEU A 43 -3.89 10.52 6.92
N SER A 44 -3.20 10.17 5.85
CA SER A 44 -1.82 10.60 5.60
C SER A 44 -1.73 12.11 5.38
N TRP A 45 -2.68 12.70 4.66
CA TRP A 45 -2.81 14.14 4.50
C TRP A 45 -3.08 14.83 5.84
N MET A 46 -3.99 14.29 6.67
CA MET A 46 -4.25 14.82 8.00
C MET A 46 -3.01 14.77 8.90
N GLY A 47 -2.28 13.65 8.89
CA GLY A 47 -1.03 13.51 9.64
C GLY A 47 0.02 14.52 9.17
N ALA A 48 0.18 14.69 7.87
CA ALA A 48 1.06 15.70 7.30
C ALA A 48 0.62 17.13 7.69
N ALA A 49 -0.66 17.46 7.58
CA ALA A 49 -1.19 18.78 7.93
C ALA A 49 -1.02 19.11 9.43
N LEU A 50 -1.11 18.11 10.31
CA LEU A 50 -0.91 18.26 11.75
C LEU A 50 0.57 18.40 12.15
N MET A 51 1.50 17.83 11.36
CA MET A 51 2.94 17.83 11.66
C MET A 51 3.76 18.83 10.83
N SER A 52 3.18 19.39 9.76
CA SER A 52 3.84 20.41 8.93
C SER A 52 3.78 21.76 9.62
N GLY A 53 4.93 22.29 10.03
CA GLY A 53 5.08 23.72 10.31
C GLY A 53 4.96 24.56 9.03
N PRO A 54 5.04 25.91 9.10
CA PRO A 54 4.76 26.83 7.99
C PRO A 54 5.59 26.63 6.70
N GLU A 55 6.62 25.79 6.73
CA GLU A 55 7.51 25.49 5.61
C GLU A 55 7.00 24.32 4.76
N GLY A 56 5.75 24.42 4.29
CA GLY A 56 5.16 23.48 3.35
C GLY A 56 6.04 23.37 2.10
N GLY A 57 6.63 22.18 1.90
CA GLY A 57 7.68 21.93 0.92
C GLY A 57 7.31 22.35 -0.51
N ALA A 58 8.20 23.10 -1.15
CA ALA A 58 8.08 23.47 -2.56
C ALA A 58 8.23 22.25 -3.49
N GLY A 59 7.51 22.24 -4.61
CA GLY A 59 7.57 21.19 -5.65
C GLY A 59 6.36 20.26 -5.68
N VAL A 60 6.46 19.12 -6.37
CA VAL A 60 5.39 18.12 -6.55
C VAL A 60 4.80 17.66 -5.20
N LEU A 61 5.65 17.52 -4.18
CA LEU A 61 5.24 17.19 -2.81
C LEU A 61 4.28 18.23 -2.21
N GLY A 62 4.49 19.53 -2.47
CA GLY A 62 3.62 20.62 -2.02
C GLY A 62 2.28 20.69 -2.78
N MET A 63 2.27 20.38 -4.08
CA MET A 63 1.04 20.27 -4.86
C MET A 63 0.18 19.07 -4.45
N LEU A 64 0.81 17.95 -4.06
CA LEU A 64 0.10 16.78 -3.54
C LEU A 64 -0.50 17.07 -2.16
N THR A 65 0.24 17.72 -1.25
CA THR A 65 -0.28 18.09 0.07
C THR A 65 -1.28 19.26 0.03
N ALA A 66 -1.37 20.01 -1.07
CA ALA A 66 -2.32 21.11 -1.23
C ALA A 66 -3.79 20.68 -1.32
N SER A 67 -4.07 19.46 -1.79
CA SER A 67 -5.45 18.95 -1.93
C SER A 67 -5.56 17.48 -1.50
N PRO A 68 -6.41 17.17 -0.50
CA PRO A 68 -6.67 15.79 -0.06
C PRO A 68 -7.10 14.86 -1.21
N ILE A 69 -7.80 15.41 -2.21
CA ILE A 69 -8.30 14.67 -3.36
C ILE A 69 -7.14 14.25 -4.28
N SER A 70 -6.13 15.10 -4.45
CA SER A 70 -4.94 14.80 -5.25
C SER A 70 -4.08 13.70 -4.61
N MET A 71 -3.94 13.72 -3.27
CA MET A 71 -3.28 12.62 -2.56
C MET A 71 -4.08 11.31 -2.66
N ALA A 72 -5.41 11.38 -2.52
CA ALA A 72 -6.27 10.21 -2.64
C ALA A 72 -6.21 9.59 -4.04
N SER A 73 -6.22 10.39 -5.09
CA SER A 73 -6.13 9.87 -6.46
C SER A 73 -4.78 9.20 -6.73
N VAL A 74 -3.67 9.80 -6.31
CA VAL A 74 -2.33 9.19 -6.44
C VAL A 74 -2.23 7.89 -5.66
N GLN A 75 -2.76 7.85 -4.43
CA GLN A 75 -2.75 6.65 -3.60
C GLN A 75 -3.55 5.52 -4.25
N VAL A 76 -4.77 5.81 -4.72
CA VAL A 76 -5.63 4.82 -5.40
C VAL A 76 -4.97 4.28 -6.67
N VAL A 77 -4.40 5.17 -7.50
CA VAL A 77 -3.68 4.77 -8.72
C VAL A 77 -2.47 3.91 -8.36
N SER A 78 -1.72 4.28 -7.33
CA SER A 78 -0.57 3.51 -6.85
C SER A 78 -0.98 2.13 -6.32
N ALA A 79 -2.09 2.04 -5.59
CA ALA A 79 -2.63 0.79 -5.09
C ALA A 79 -3.09 -0.14 -6.22
N ALA A 80 -3.83 0.41 -7.19
CA ALA A 80 -4.27 -0.33 -8.37
C ALA A 80 -3.08 -0.81 -9.22
N PHE A 81 -2.07 0.04 -9.39
CA PHE A 81 -0.83 -0.31 -10.08
C PHE A 81 -0.02 -1.37 -9.32
N GLY A 82 0.05 -1.27 -7.99
CA GLY A 82 0.66 -2.28 -7.13
C GLY A 82 -0.04 -3.63 -7.23
N ALA A 83 -1.38 -3.66 -7.26
CA ALA A 83 -2.15 -4.88 -7.48
C ALA A 83 -1.91 -5.48 -8.88
N TYR A 84 -1.77 -4.63 -9.90
CA TYR A 84 -1.44 -5.05 -11.26
C TYR A 84 -0.04 -5.70 -11.31
N LEU A 85 0.97 -5.03 -10.74
CA LEU A 85 2.32 -5.58 -10.65
C LEU A 85 2.33 -6.88 -9.86
N LEU A 86 1.64 -6.94 -8.73
CA LEU A 86 1.53 -8.14 -7.91
C LEU A 86 0.99 -9.33 -8.73
N ALA A 87 -0.07 -9.12 -9.51
CA ALA A 87 -0.67 -10.16 -10.34
C ALA A 87 0.22 -10.57 -11.53
N GLU A 88 0.70 -9.60 -12.32
CA GLU A 88 1.43 -9.89 -13.55
C GLU A 88 2.84 -10.38 -13.27
N VAL A 89 3.57 -9.73 -12.36
CA VAL A 89 4.91 -10.18 -11.98
C VAL A 89 4.82 -11.53 -11.29
N GLY A 90 3.86 -11.70 -10.37
CA GLY A 90 3.62 -13.00 -9.74
C GLY A 90 3.36 -14.10 -10.76
N ARG A 91 2.60 -13.83 -11.82
CA ARG A 91 2.35 -14.77 -12.92
C ARG A 91 3.61 -15.08 -13.75
N ILE A 92 4.45 -14.08 -14.03
CA ILE A 92 5.74 -14.26 -14.74
C ILE A 92 6.66 -15.20 -13.95
N PHE A 93 6.68 -15.09 -12.63
CA PHE A 93 7.45 -15.98 -11.74
C PHE A 93 6.77 -17.33 -11.46
N GLY A 94 5.73 -17.70 -12.24
CA GLY A 94 5.06 -19.00 -12.17
C GLY A 94 3.93 -19.09 -11.13
N GLY A 95 3.47 -17.95 -10.62
CA GLY A 95 2.34 -17.87 -9.69
C GLY A 95 0.99 -18.10 -10.38
N THR A 96 0.01 -18.55 -9.59
CA THR A 96 -1.35 -18.87 -10.07
C THR A 96 -2.40 -17.80 -9.74
N GLY A 97 -1.96 -16.70 -9.13
CA GLY A 97 -2.79 -15.61 -8.66
C GLY A 97 -3.50 -14.89 -9.81
N LYS A 98 -4.80 -14.58 -9.61
CA LYS A 98 -5.57 -13.75 -10.54
C LYS A 98 -5.49 -12.29 -10.11
N PHE A 99 -5.62 -11.37 -11.07
CA PHE A 99 -5.71 -9.94 -10.77
C PHE A 99 -6.77 -9.61 -9.72
N ALA A 100 -7.92 -10.29 -9.76
CA ALA A 100 -8.98 -10.11 -8.77
C ALA A 100 -8.55 -10.47 -7.33
N ASP A 101 -7.72 -11.50 -7.17
CA ASP A 101 -7.20 -11.94 -5.87
C ASP A 101 -6.09 -11.02 -5.38
N ALA A 102 -5.22 -10.57 -6.30
CA ALA A 102 -4.20 -9.57 -6.00
C ALA A 102 -4.81 -8.24 -5.56
N LEU A 103 -5.86 -7.78 -6.24
CA LEU A 103 -6.58 -6.55 -5.89
C LEU A 103 -7.23 -6.66 -4.49
N LEU A 104 -7.86 -7.81 -4.19
CA LEU A 104 -8.42 -8.08 -2.87
C LEU A 104 -7.34 -8.10 -1.78
N ALA A 105 -6.18 -8.71 -2.06
CA ALA A 105 -5.07 -8.76 -1.12
C ALA A 105 -4.51 -7.36 -0.83
N VAL A 106 -4.28 -6.55 -1.86
CA VAL A 106 -3.80 -5.17 -1.71
C VAL A 106 -4.79 -4.33 -0.92
N GLY A 107 -6.08 -4.35 -1.27
CA GLY A 107 -7.11 -3.62 -0.51
C GLY A 107 -7.22 -4.08 0.93
N TRP A 108 -7.00 -5.37 1.20
CA TRP A 108 -6.99 -5.89 2.58
C TRP A 108 -5.77 -5.43 3.38
N ILE A 109 -4.57 -5.41 2.77
CA ILE A 109 -3.37 -4.84 3.39
C ILE A 109 -3.64 -3.38 3.73
N GLU A 110 -4.14 -2.61 2.77
CA GLU A 110 -4.47 -1.21 2.99
C GLU A 110 -5.51 -1.03 4.10
N ALA A 111 -6.56 -1.85 4.17
CA ALA A 111 -7.53 -1.79 5.26
C ALA A 111 -6.89 -1.97 6.64
N ILE A 112 -5.95 -2.91 6.77
CA ILE A 112 -5.21 -3.14 8.03
C ILE A 112 -4.29 -1.94 8.30
N MET A 113 -3.59 -1.44 7.29
CA MET A 113 -2.68 -0.30 7.43
C MET A 113 -3.41 0.99 7.81
N VAL A 114 -4.57 1.26 7.21
CA VAL A 114 -5.44 2.41 7.54
C VAL A 114 -5.89 2.37 8.99
N ALA A 115 -6.27 1.18 9.48
CA ALA A 115 -6.63 1.01 10.88
C ALA A 115 -5.44 1.33 11.81
N LEU A 116 -4.23 0.87 11.45
CA LEU A 116 -3.02 1.16 12.21
C LEU A 116 -2.58 2.62 12.12
N GLN A 117 -2.71 3.26 10.96
CA GLN A 117 -2.47 4.69 10.80
C GLN A 117 -3.40 5.53 11.66
N THR A 118 -4.67 5.13 11.78
CA THR A 118 -5.62 5.80 12.68
C THR A 118 -5.15 5.71 14.14
N ILE A 119 -4.71 4.53 14.58
CA ILE A 119 -4.14 4.32 15.91
C ILE A 119 -2.86 5.13 16.09
N GLN A 120 -1.98 5.10 15.08
CA GLN A 120 -0.73 5.85 15.08
C GLN A 120 -0.98 7.34 15.28
N LEU A 121 -1.91 7.92 14.51
CA LEU A 121 -2.24 9.35 14.59
C LEU A 121 -2.81 9.72 15.96
N ALA A 122 -3.68 8.88 16.53
CA ALA A 122 -4.19 9.07 17.88
C ALA A 122 -3.08 8.98 18.95
N VAL A 123 -2.15 8.03 18.82
CA VAL A 123 -1.02 7.87 19.74
C VAL A 123 -0.05 9.05 19.62
N THR A 124 0.27 9.51 18.41
CA THR A 124 1.14 10.66 18.18
C THR A 124 0.60 11.93 18.86
N LEU A 125 -0.72 12.10 18.86
CA LEU A 125 -1.37 13.27 19.48
C LEU A 125 -1.23 13.28 21.01
N ILE A 126 -1.23 12.11 21.65
CA ILE A 126 -1.13 11.97 23.11
C ILE A 126 0.34 11.89 23.54
N LEU A 127 1.14 11.07 22.84
CA LEU A 127 2.53 10.74 23.12
C LEU A 127 3.34 10.68 21.82
N PRO A 128 3.91 11.82 21.37
CA PRO A 128 4.64 11.90 20.10
C PRO A 128 5.74 10.85 19.89
N PRO A 129 6.59 10.49 20.89
CA PRO A 129 7.63 9.47 20.70
C PRO A 129 7.08 8.07 20.40
N LEU A 130 5.91 7.73 20.94
CA LEU A 130 5.29 6.42 20.70
C LEU A 130 4.70 6.33 19.29
N GLY A 131 4.28 7.44 18.70
CA GLY A 131 3.79 7.50 17.32
C GLY A 131 4.82 7.01 16.30
N ALA A 132 6.10 7.35 16.50
CA ALA A 132 7.20 6.88 15.66
C ALA A 132 7.39 5.35 15.76
N LEU A 133 7.31 4.78 16.96
CA LEU A 133 7.41 3.32 17.18
C LEU A 133 6.26 2.57 16.52
N VAL A 134 5.04 3.10 16.61
CA VAL A 134 3.88 2.54 15.90
C VAL A 134 4.07 2.61 14.39
N GLY A 135 4.70 3.66 13.87
CA GLY A 135 5.07 3.79 12.46
C GLY A 135 6.02 2.70 11.98
N ILE A 136 7.09 2.45 12.74
CA ILE A 136 8.05 1.37 12.44
C ILE A 136 7.34 0.01 12.48
N ALA A 137 6.52 -0.24 13.50
CA ALA A 137 5.75 -1.48 13.61
C ALA A 137 4.79 -1.67 12.42
N THR A 138 4.14 -0.60 11.98
CA THR A 138 3.24 -0.60 10.82
C THR A 138 4.00 -0.91 9.53
N LEU A 139 5.19 -0.32 9.33
CA LEU A 139 6.05 -0.61 8.18
C LEU A 139 6.48 -2.08 8.14
N LEU A 140 6.95 -2.63 9.27
CA LEU A 140 7.36 -4.03 9.37
C LEU A 140 6.19 -4.97 9.10
N LEU A 141 5.01 -4.65 9.64
CA LEU A 141 3.80 -5.43 9.42
C LEU A 141 3.33 -5.35 7.96
N ALA A 142 3.43 -4.19 7.31
CA ALA A 142 3.13 -4.04 5.89
C ALA A 142 4.03 -4.94 5.03
N ALA A 143 5.34 -4.93 5.27
CA ALA A 143 6.28 -5.79 4.57
C ALA A 143 5.98 -7.29 4.79
N TYR A 144 5.71 -7.68 6.03
CA TYR A 144 5.31 -9.05 6.37
C TYR A 144 4.03 -9.47 5.64
N LEU A 145 2.97 -8.67 5.72
CA LEU A 145 1.68 -8.97 5.10
C LEU A 145 1.79 -9.00 3.58
N MET A 146 2.57 -8.10 2.98
CA MET A 146 2.79 -8.07 1.54
C MET A 146 3.40 -9.39 1.06
N VAL A 147 4.47 -9.87 1.70
CA VAL A 147 5.08 -11.17 1.36
C VAL A 147 4.09 -12.31 1.58
N ALA A 148 3.46 -12.36 2.76
CA ALA A 148 2.64 -13.49 3.14
C ALA A 148 1.34 -13.60 2.31
N LEU A 149 0.71 -12.47 1.98
CA LEU A 149 -0.45 -12.43 1.10
C LEU A 149 -0.07 -12.66 -0.37
N THR A 150 1.10 -12.21 -0.81
CA THR A 150 1.62 -12.55 -2.15
C THR A 150 1.79 -14.07 -2.29
N MET A 151 2.33 -14.72 -1.27
CA MET A 151 2.42 -16.17 -1.21
C MET A 151 1.03 -16.83 -1.21
N ALA A 152 0.08 -16.30 -0.44
CA ALA A 152 -1.29 -16.82 -0.39
C ALA A 152 -2.04 -16.68 -1.72
N VAL A 153 -1.85 -15.56 -2.44
CA VAL A 153 -2.47 -15.29 -3.74
C VAL A 153 -1.90 -16.19 -4.84
N HIS A 154 -0.58 -16.35 -4.87
CA HIS A 154 0.10 -17.04 -5.98
C HIS A 154 0.39 -18.52 -5.72
N GLY A 155 0.29 -18.95 -4.46
CA GLY A 155 0.65 -20.31 -4.02
C GLY A 155 2.16 -20.51 -3.85
N PHE A 156 2.94 -19.44 -3.71
CA PHE A 156 4.38 -19.56 -3.53
C PHE A 156 4.73 -20.19 -2.17
N ARG A 157 5.72 -21.08 -2.18
CA ARG A 157 6.20 -21.78 -0.98
C ARG A 157 7.41 -21.12 -0.32
N ASN A 158 8.19 -20.35 -1.09
CA ASN A 158 9.45 -19.76 -0.63
C ASN A 158 9.31 -18.25 -0.43
N ALA A 159 9.25 -17.80 0.83
CA ALA A 159 9.13 -16.39 1.18
C ALA A 159 10.32 -15.56 0.71
N LEU A 160 11.54 -16.11 0.72
CA LEU A 160 12.74 -15.39 0.31
C LEU A 160 12.71 -15.06 -1.19
N MET A 161 12.24 -15.99 -2.02
CA MET A 161 12.03 -15.70 -3.45
C MET A 161 10.98 -14.62 -3.69
N VAL A 162 9.92 -14.60 -2.87
CA VAL A 162 8.90 -13.54 -2.95
C VAL A 162 9.48 -12.19 -2.56
N VAL A 163 10.28 -12.13 -1.49
CA VAL A 163 10.99 -10.90 -1.09
C VAL A 163 11.90 -10.41 -2.23
N MET A 164 12.70 -11.30 -2.82
CA MET A 164 13.57 -10.94 -3.94
C MET A 164 12.78 -10.48 -5.17
N GLY A 165 11.64 -11.11 -5.46
CA GLY A 165 10.72 -10.71 -6.52
C GLY A 165 10.13 -9.32 -6.28
N ILE A 166 9.69 -9.03 -5.06
CA ILE A 166 9.18 -7.71 -4.66
C ILE A 166 10.29 -6.65 -4.79
N LEU A 167 11.48 -6.91 -4.25
CA LEU A 167 12.62 -5.99 -4.34
C LEU A 167 13.02 -5.72 -5.79
N GLY A 168 13.12 -6.78 -6.61
CA GLY A 168 13.41 -6.66 -8.04
C GLY A 168 12.35 -5.87 -8.78
N THR A 169 11.08 -6.08 -8.46
CA THR A 169 9.95 -5.33 -9.03
C THR A 169 10.04 -3.85 -8.67
N ILE A 170 10.28 -3.53 -7.39
CA ILE A 170 10.40 -2.15 -6.91
C ILE A 170 11.57 -1.46 -7.62
N MET A 171 12.75 -2.07 -7.66
CA MET A 171 13.92 -1.48 -8.31
C MET A 171 13.70 -1.25 -9.80
N LEU A 172 13.21 -2.27 -10.53
CA LEU A 172 12.98 -2.18 -11.96
C LEU A 172 11.90 -1.15 -12.30
N THR A 173 10.79 -1.18 -11.58
CA THR A 173 9.67 -0.25 -11.81
C THR A 173 10.10 1.18 -11.49
N SER A 174 10.81 1.41 -10.37
CA SER A 174 11.30 2.74 -10.01
C SER A 174 12.28 3.28 -11.06
N PHE A 175 13.15 2.41 -11.57
CA PHE A 175 14.08 2.76 -12.65
C PHE A 175 13.35 3.14 -13.95
N LEU A 176 12.37 2.33 -14.37
CA LEU A 176 11.57 2.61 -15.57
C LEU A 176 10.74 3.90 -15.44
N LEU A 177 10.14 4.12 -14.29
CA LEU A 177 9.40 5.37 -14.01
C LEU A 177 10.33 6.58 -13.99
N SER A 178 11.55 6.44 -13.47
CA SER A 178 12.56 7.50 -13.49
C SER A 178 12.99 7.86 -14.92
N ILE A 179 13.23 6.86 -15.78
CA ILE A 179 13.51 7.09 -17.21
C ILE A 179 12.32 7.78 -17.87
N LEU A 180 11.10 7.30 -17.63
CA LEU A 180 9.90 7.90 -18.20
C LEU A 180 9.77 9.37 -17.78
N ALA A 181 9.95 9.68 -16.50
CA ALA A 181 9.95 11.04 -15.99
C ALA A 181 11.03 11.91 -16.66
N ALA A 182 12.24 11.37 -16.86
CA ALA A 182 13.31 12.05 -17.57
C ALA A 182 12.96 12.34 -19.04
N THR A 183 12.36 11.37 -19.75
CA THR A 183 11.94 11.56 -21.15
C THR A 183 10.79 12.56 -21.31
N LEU A 184 9.91 12.66 -20.31
CA LEU A 184 8.81 13.62 -20.28
C LEU A 184 9.24 14.99 -19.75
N GLY A 185 10.50 15.17 -19.34
CA GLY A 185 11.04 16.43 -18.81
C GLY A 185 10.55 16.79 -17.39
N VAL A 186 10.01 15.82 -16.64
CA VAL A 186 9.42 16.04 -15.30
C VAL A 186 10.42 15.72 -14.18
N LEU A 187 11.72 15.91 -14.42
CA LEU A 187 12.75 15.62 -13.41
C LEU A 187 12.57 16.55 -12.20
N PRO A 188 12.36 16.00 -10.98
CA PRO A 188 12.39 16.81 -9.77
C PRO A 188 13.84 17.25 -9.54
N GLY A 189 14.15 18.53 -9.80
CA GLY A 189 15.47 19.12 -9.56
C GLY A 189 16.22 19.66 -10.79
N ALA A 190 15.60 19.73 -11.97
CA ALA A 190 16.17 20.55 -13.05
C ALA A 190 16.06 22.03 -12.66
N PRO A 191 17.15 22.82 -12.62
CA PRO A 191 17.03 24.26 -12.46
C PRO A 191 16.30 24.81 -13.68
N THR A 192 15.08 25.30 -13.47
CA THR A 192 14.40 26.20 -14.39
C THR A 192 14.89 27.62 -14.16
#